data_AF-A0AAV6TNH5-F1
#
_entry.id   AF-A0AAV6TNH5-F1
#
_cell.length_a   1.000
_cell.length_b   1.000
_cell.length_c   1.000
_cell.angle_alpha   90.00
_cell.angle_beta   90.00
_cell.angle_gamma   90.00
#
_symmetry.space_group_name_H-M   'P 1'
#
loop_
_entity.id
_entity.type
_entity.pdbx_description
1 polymer ?
#
loop_
_entity_poly.entity_id
_entity_poly.type
_entity_poly.pdbx_seq_one_letter_code
_entity_poly.pdbx_strand_id
1 'polypeptide(L)'
;MLTEINGTIKLVGEENDQEIQLTIPGSDYEKFKEYKNINQNGEVIEGEFYAEFMLGGEKLYITGHYGEEDAVTFSINSVNGENDTTKDPLKLNGKDEVAVEGLLKHPRKQVEELSAEITALKAQNNTKEVADLKQLLTDKETEITALKAKQAELEAKQNEVQQLTQKNKELETEKNEAEREKQNLEDAKKEAEEKQQELQTQLTEANTEKTALQTKLTQAEKEKTTLEEQLKKKGEELETANEQAEKKINELNAEVAQLRAVPNDTAAQLKDKEDKIKELEAKINQPNAEVESLKKDLQARNARVHQLEKENKELEAKNETTEQPKQSNGAKYTATVGMGLAAGLVAFTALERTVRLEMLVMIGIAVASALVVGGITYAALPSTQVNGAEAQEVNENGPKK
;
A
#
# COMPACT_ATOMS: atom_id res chain seq x y z
N MET A 1 -17.75 -87.54 32.69
CA MET A 1 -16.45 -87.01 32.21
C MET A 1 -15.37 -87.83 32.89
N LEU A 2 -14.32 -88.24 32.18
CA LEU A 2 -13.13 -88.79 32.81
C LEU A 2 -12.20 -87.62 33.12
N THR A 3 -11.89 -87.41 34.40
CA THR A 3 -10.90 -86.42 34.84
C THR A 3 -9.64 -87.18 35.22
N GLU A 4 -8.51 -86.80 34.64
CA GLU A 4 -7.22 -87.41 34.92
C GLU A 4 -6.67 -86.78 36.20
N ILE A 5 -6.48 -87.58 37.25
CA ILE A 5 -5.93 -87.15 38.54
C ILE A 5 -4.54 -87.77 38.67
N ASN A 6 -3.52 -86.94 38.84
CA ASN A 6 -2.16 -87.40 39.05
C ASN A 6 -2.00 -87.87 40.51
N GLY A 7 -1.51 -89.09 40.70
CA GLY A 7 -1.27 -89.66 42.03
C GLY A 7 -0.16 -90.69 41.99
N THR A 8 0.47 -90.95 43.14
CA THR A 8 1.50 -92.00 43.29
C THR A 8 0.96 -93.12 44.15
N ILE A 9 0.98 -94.35 43.65
CA ILE A 9 0.62 -95.56 44.40
C ILE A 9 1.91 -96.23 44.91
N LYS A 10 1.93 -96.64 46.18
CA LYS A 10 3.02 -97.39 46.82
C LYS A 10 2.46 -98.51 47.69
N LEU A 11 3.15 -99.65 47.71
CA LEU A 11 2.97 -100.68 48.73
C LEU A 11 3.81 -100.29 49.95
N VAL A 12 3.22 -100.33 51.15
CA VAL A 12 3.82 -99.92 52.41
C VAL A 12 3.44 -100.93 53.50
N GLY A 13 4.42 -101.61 54.09
CA GLY A 13 4.18 -102.62 55.13
C GLY A 13 5.22 -103.74 55.12
N GLU A 14 5.15 -104.63 56.10
CA GLU A 14 6.00 -105.83 56.17
C GLU A 14 5.41 -107.00 55.36
N GLU A 15 6.17 -108.07 55.19
CA GLU A 15 5.94 -109.12 54.17
C GLU A 15 4.58 -109.85 54.24
N ASN A 16 3.84 -109.73 55.34
CA ASN A 16 2.51 -110.33 55.54
C ASN A 16 1.40 -109.29 55.87
N ASP A 17 1.72 -108.00 55.88
CA ASP A 17 0.80 -106.92 56.31
C ASP A 17 1.08 -105.66 55.45
N GLN A 18 0.86 -105.78 54.14
CA GLN A 18 1.12 -104.73 53.15
C GLN A 18 -0.15 -103.90 52.86
N GLU A 19 -0.07 -102.60 53.14
CA GLU A 19 -1.08 -101.61 52.75
C GLU A 19 -0.74 -100.97 51.39
N ILE A 20 -1.75 -100.47 50.68
CA ILE A 20 -1.54 -99.67 49.46
C ILE A 20 -1.82 -98.21 49.76
N GLN A 21 -0.77 -97.40 49.80
CA GLN A 21 -0.87 -95.95 49.97
C GLN A 21 -0.99 -95.26 48.61
N LEU A 22 -2.07 -94.52 48.39
CA LEU A 22 -2.25 -93.62 47.25
C LEU A 22 -2.05 -92.18 47.74
N THR A 23 -0.96 -91.54 47.29
CA THR A 23 -0.69 -90.12 47.57
C THR A 23 -1.20 -89.27 46.40
N ILE A 24 -2.19 -88.42 46.68
CA ILE A 24 -2.69 -87.38 45.75
C ILE A 24 -2.02 -86.05 46.13
N PRO A 25 -1.47 -85.27 45.18
CA PRO A 25 -0.94 -83.93 45.46
C PRO A 25 -2.04 -83.00 45.95
N GLY A 26 -1.75 -82.16 46.96
CA GLY A 26 -2.73 -81.23 47.55
C GLY A 26 -3.41 -80.29 46.54
N SER A 27 -2.78 -80.01 45.40
CA SER A 27 -3.37 -79.22 44.29
C SER A 27 -4.57 -79.88 43.60
N ASP A 28 -4.67 -81.22 43.67
CA ASP A 28 -5.77 -81.99 43.09
C ASP A 28 -6.66 -82.65 44.15
N TYR A 29 -6.27 -82.61 45.44
CA TYR A 29 -7.02 -83.18 46.56
C TYR A 29 -8.42 -82.55 46.74
N GLU A 30 -8.55 -81.24 46.59
CA GLU A 30 -9.88 -80.58 46.68
C GLU A 30 -10.81 -81.00 45.53
N LYS A 31 -10.29 -81.21 44.31
CA LYS A 31 -11.07 -81.77 43.20
C LYS A 31 -11.44 -83.23 43.46
N PHE A 32 -10.58 -83.98 44.13
CA PHE A 32 -10.85 -85.37 44.51
C PHE A 32 -12.03 -85.45 45.51
N LYS A 33 -12.15 -84.51 46.46
CA LYS A 33 -13.30 -84.42 47.38
C LYS A 33 -14.64 -84.12 46.70
N GLU A 34 -14.64 -83.53 45.51
CA GLU A 34 -15.88 -83.30 44.74
C GLU A 34 -16.52 -84.62 44.24
N TYR A 35 -15.77 -85.73 44.24
CA TYR A 35 -16.30 -87.06 43.90
C TYR A 35 -17.17 -87.63 45.02
N LYS A 36 -18.47 -87.34 44.91
CA LYS A 36 -19.51 -87.99 45.71
C LYS A 36 -19.74 -89.42 45.22
N ASN A 37 -19.46 -90.40 46.09
CA ASN A 37 -19.86 -91.79 45.87
C ASN A 37 -21.39 -91.89 45.83
N ILE A 38 -21.89 -92.81 45.01
CA ILE A 38 -23.32 -93.11 44.91
C ILE A 38 -23.50 -94.61 45.08
N ASN A 39 -24.39 -95.04 45.98
CA ASN A 39 -24.69 -96.45 46.19
C ASN A 39 -25.51 -97.04 45.04
N GLN A 40 -25.75 -98.36 45.06
CA GLN A 40 -26.52 -99.06 44.02
C GLN A 40 -27.99 -98.57 43.87
N ASN A 41 -28.49 -97.79 44.84
CA ASN A 41 -29.84 -97.21 44.84
C ASN A 41 -29.89 -95.74 44.36
N GLY A 42 -28.74 -95.12 44.06
CA GLY A 42 -28.67 -93.71 43.65
C GLY A 42 -28.47 -92.70 44.78
N GLU A 43 -28.20 -93.16 46.01
CA GLU A 43 -28.01 -92.29 47.18
C GLU A 43 -26.53 -91.93 47.37
N VAL A 44 -26.25 -90.67 47.72
CA VAL A 44 -24.88 -90.20 47.99
C VAL A 44 -24.37 -90.80 49.30
N ILE A 45 -23.22 -91.46 49.26
CA ILE A 45 -22.45 -91.83 50.45
C ILE A 45 -21.42 -90.73 50.71
N GLU A 46 -21.56 -90.01 51.84
CA GLU A 46 -20.56 -89.02 52.25
C GLU A 46 -19.47 -89.68 53.10
N GLY A 47 -18.21 -89.31 52.87
CA GLY A 47 -17.06 -89.83 53.64
C GLY A 47 -16.40 -91.09 53.07
N GLU A 48 -16.93 -91.69 52.01
CA GLU A 48 -16.35 -92.84 51.29
C GLU A 48 -16.13 -92.52 49.81
N PHE A 49 -15.11 -93.15 49.19
CA PHE A 49 -14.96 -93.20 47.74
C PHE A 49 -14.76 -94.63 47.24
N TYR A 50 -15.12 -94.87 45.97
CA TYR A 50 -14.93 -96.12 45.25
C TYR A 50 -14.14 -95.87 43.96
N ALA A 51 -13.03 -96.56 43.78
CA ALA A 51 -12.18 -96.42 42.61
C ALA A 51 -11.95 -97.77 41.92
N GLU A 52 -12.20 -97.81 40.62
CA GLU A 52 -11.85 -98.94 39.73
C GLU A 52 -10.46 -98.66 39.12
N PHE A 53 -9.53 -99.60 39.31
CA PHE A 53 -8.19 -99.56 38.73
C PHE A 53 -7.97 -100.74 37.79
N MET A 54 -7.22 -100.53 36.72
CA MET A 54 -6.77 -101.59 35.82
C MET A 54 -5.30 -101.92 36.10
N LEU A 55 -5.01 -103.12 36.61
CA LEU A 55 -3.65 -103.58 36.87
C LEU A 55 -3.41 -104.90 36.11
N GLY A 56 -2.44 -104.91 35.18
CA GLY A 56 -2.12 -106.11 34.39
C GLY A 56 -3.22 -106.61 33.45
N GLY A 57 -4.35 -105.89 33.34
CA GLY A 57 -5.55 -106.32 32.61
C GLY A 57 -6.71 -106.76 33.51
N GLU A 58 -6.48 -106.90 34.82
CA GLU A 58 -7.51 -107.18 35.82
C GLU A 58 -8.08 -105.90 36.42
N LYS A 59 -9.36 -105.94 36.82
CA LYS A 59 -10.07 -104.85 37.50
C LYS A 59 -9.91 -104.99 39.00
N LEU A 60 -9.22 -104.04 39.64
CA LEU A 60 -9.19 -103.89 41.09
C LEU A 60 -10.25 -102.87 41.52
N TYR A 61 -10.93 -103.17 42.62
CA TYR A 61 -11.92 -102.28 43.23
C TYR A 61 -11.46 -101.89 44.62
N ILE A 62 -11.30 -100.58 44.86
CA ILE A 62 -10.81 -100.04 46.13
C ILE A 62 -11.89 -99.13 46.74
N THR A 63 -12.31 -99.47 47.96
CA THR A 63 -13.12 -98.61 48.83
C THR A 63 -12.23 -97.96 49.88
N GLY A 64 -12.38 -96.65 50.10
CA GLY A 64 -11.61 -95.93 51.12
C GLY A 64 -12.39 -94.78 51.75
N HIS A 65 -11.97 -94.35 52.94
CA HIS A 65 -12.49 -93.15 53.61
C HIS A 65 -11.59 -91.94 53.35
N TYR A 66 -12.17 -90.74 53.36
CA TYR A 66 -11.40 -89.49 53.31
C TYR A 66 -10.80 -89.19 54.70
N GLY A 67 -9.47 -89.02 54.76
CA GLY A 67 -8.75 -88.62 55.99
C GLY A 67 -8.75 -87.10 56.20
N GLU A 68 -8.47 -86.67 57.44
CA GLU A 68 -8.54 -85.25 57.84
C GLU A 68 -7.28 -84.41 57.48
N GLU A 69 -6.17 -85.04 57.08
CA GLU A 69 -4.91 -84.36 56.71
C GLU A 69 -4.40 -84.81 55.31
N ASP A 70 -3.46 -84.06 54.73
CA ASP A 70 -3.02 -84.10 53.30
C ASP A 70 -2.40 -85.42 52.79
N ALA A 71 -2.53 -86.52 53.53
CA ALA A 71 -2.11 -87.86 53.12
C ALA A 71 -3.20 -88.89 53.49
N VAL A 72 -4.05 -89.25 52.52
CA VAL A 72 -5.02 -90.32 52.73
C VAL A 72 -4.30 -91.67 52.70
N THR A 73 -4.47 -92.45 53.77
CA THR A 73 -3.84 -93.77 53.95
C THR A 73 -4.93 -94.84 53.92
N PHE A 74 -4.68 -95.97 53.27
CA PHE A 74 -5.70 -96.97 52.95
C PHE A 74 -5.29 -98.39 53.34
N SER A 75 -6.11 -99.04 54.15
CA SER A 75 -6.05 -100.48 54.40
C SER A 75 -6.99 -101.20 53.43
N ILE A 76 -6.48 -102.16 52.66
CA ILE A 76 -7.30 -102.94 51.72
C ILE A 76 -7.93 -104.13 52.44
N ASN A 77 -9.26 -104.15 52.54
CA ASN A 77 -10.00 -105.22 53.23
C ASN A 77 -10.42 -106.40 52.32
N SER A 78 -10.26 -106.30 51.00
CA SER A 78 -10.54 -107.41 50.06
C SER A 78 -9.95 -107.13 48.67
N VAL A 79 -9.46 -108.18 48.00
CA VAL A 79 -9.15 -108.21 46.56
C VAL A 79 -9.87 -109.40 45.95
N ASN A 80 -10.57 -109.17 44.83
CA ASN A 80 -11.41 -110.12 44.10
C ASN A 80 -12.51 -110.81 44.94
N GLY A 81 -13.74 -110.33 44.76
CA GLY A 81 -14.94 -110.96 45.31
C GLY A 81 -15.28 -112.28 44.61
N GLU A 82 -14.56 -113.36 44.92
CA GLU A 82 -14.98 -114.73 44.61
C GLU A 82 -14.56 -115.69 45.74
N ASN A 83 -15.54 -116.07 46.57
CA ASN A 83 -15.39 -117.18 47.52
C ASN A 83 -15.45 -118.51 46.77
N ASP A 84 -14.32 -119.06 46.31
CA ASP A 84 -14.23 -120.48 45.96
C ASP A 84 -12.96 -121.16 46.50
N THR A 85 -13.00 -121.43 47.80
CA THR A 85 -12.12 -122.41 48.44
C THR A 85 -12.52 -123.84 48.03
N THR A 86 -12.06 -124.35 46.88
CA THR A 86 -11.69 -125.78 46.71
C THR A 86 -11.09 -126.12 45.34
N LYS A 87 -9.82 -126.56 45.31
CA LYS A 87 -9.33 -127.67 44.46
C LYS A 87 -7.93 -128.12 44.85
N ASP A 88 -7.85 -129.29 45.46
CA ASP A 88 -6.61 -129.97 45.86
C ASP A 88 -5.83 -130.53 44.64
N PRO A 89 -4.52 -130.79 44.78
CA PRO A 89 -3.64 -131.14 43.66
C PRO A 89 -3.69 -132.62 43.27
N LEU A 90 -3.73 -132.88 41.96
CA LEU A 90 -3.63 -134.22 41.39
C LEU A 90 -2.21 -134.81 41.55
N LYS A 91 -2.05 -135.69 42.53
CA LYS A 91 -0.97 -136.69 42.55
C LYS A 91 -1.36 -137.86 41.64
N LEU A 92 -0.49 -138.22 40.68
CA LEU A 92 -0.53 -139.51 40.01
C LEU A 92 0.83 -140.20 40.17
N ASN A 93 0.80 -141.39 40.77
CA ASN A 93 1.98 -142.18 41.10
C ASN A 93 1.60 -143.66 40.93
N GLY A 94 2.48 -144.47 40.32
CA GLY A 94 2.17 -145.84 39.88
C GLY A 94 2.02 -145.90 38.36
N LYS A 95 3.05 -146.37 37.64
CA LYS A 95 3.34 -147.79 37.37
C LYS A 95 2.25 -148.49 36.57
N ASP A 96 2.47 -148.58 35.26
CA ASP A 96 2.42 -149.86 34.55
C ASP A 96 3.33 -149.80 33.32
N GLU A 97 4.14 -150.83 33.12
CA GLU A 97 4.99 -150.99 31.93
C GLU A 97 4.16 -151.59 30.79
N VAL A 98 4.10 -150.91 29.64
CA VAL A 98 3.69 -151.54 28.38
C VAL A 98 4.67 -151.16 27.28
N ALA A 99 5.50 -152.11 26.87
CA ALA A 99 6.47 -151.93 25.80
C ALA A 99 5.79 -151.91 24.43
N VAL A 100 5.98 -150.83 23.66
CA VAL A 100 5.61 -150.75 22.23
C VAL A 100 6.72 -150.07 21.42
N GLU A 101 7.93 -150.64 21.44
CA GLU A 101 8.96 -150.31 20.46
C GLU A 101 8.60 -150.96 19.11
N GLY A 102 8.22 -150.15 18.11
CA GLY A 102 8.05 -150.67 16.74
C GLY A 102 7.48 -149.72 15.70
N LEU A 103 6.51 -148.86 16.03
CA LEU A 103 5.62 -148.22 15.03
C LEU A 103 5.77 -146.70 14.83
N LEU A 104 6.74 -146.04 15.46
CA LEU A 104 6.84 -144.56 15.48
C LEU A 104 7.97 -143.91 14.66
N LYS A 105 8.67 -144.65 13.79
CA LYS A 105 9.80 -144.09 13.01
C LYS A 105 9.40 -143.15 11.86
N HIS A 106 8.19 -143.24 11.33
CA HIS A 106 7.76 -142.38 10.20
C HIS A 106 7.11 -141.05 10.65
N PRO A 107 6.17 -141.03 11.62
CA PRO A 107 5.59 -139.78 12.12
C PRO A 107 6.62 -138.87 12.78
N ARG A 108 7.63 -139.45 13.46
CA ARG A 108 8.66 -138.69 14.18
C ARG A 108 9.54 -137.86 13.24
N LYS A 109 9.90 -138.39 12.06
CA LYS A 109 10.62 -137.62 11.04
C LYS A 109 9.77 -136.48 10.47
N GLN A 110 8.49 -136.72 10.20
CA GLN A 110 7.59 -135.67 9.72
C GLN A 110 7.36 -134.58 10.78
N VAL A 111 7.30 -134.94 12.06
CA VAL A 111 7.22 -133.97 13.17
C VAL A 111 8.53 -133.19 13.31
N GLU A 112 9.69 -133.82 13.13
CA GLU A 112 11.00 -133.13 13.14
C GLU A 112 11.15 -132.18 11.93
N GLU A 113 10.74 -132.58 10.73
CA GLU A 113 10.72 -131.73 9.53
C GLU A 113 9.72 -130.57 9.65
N LEU A 114 8.46 -130.84 10.05
CA LEU A 114 7.45 -129.79 10.29
C LEU A 114 7.85 -128.87 11.45
N SER A 115 8.50 -129.37 12.50
CA SER A 115 9.00 -128.52 13.59
C SER A 115 10.18 -127.66 13.14
N ALA A 116 11.03 -128.15 12.23
CA ALA A 116 12.08 -127.35 11.62
C ALA A 116 11.50 -126.29 10.68
N GLU A 117 10.48 -126.64 9.88
CA GLU A 117 9.77 -125.73 8.98
C GLU A 117 9.00 -124.65 9.77
N ILE A 118 8.28 -125.01 10.84
CA ILE A 118 7.63 -124.05 11.75
C ILE A 118 8.67 -123.12 12.41
N THR A 119 9.84 -123.64 12.79
CA THR A 119 10.93 -122.82 13.35
C THR A 119 11.50 -121.86 12.31
N ALA A 120 11.74 -122.33 11.09
CA ALA A 120 12.24 -121.54 9.98
C ALA A 120 11.23 -120.46 9.55
N LEU A 121 9.95 -120.81 9.43
CA LEU A 121 8.87 -119.88 9.10
C LEU A 121 8.67 -118.83 10.20
N LYS A 122 8.74 -119.20 11.48
CA LYS A 122 8.72 -118.23 12.60
C LYS A 122 9.92 -117.30 12.57
N ALA A 123 11.13 -117.84 12.36
CA ALA A 123 12.35 -117.03 12.24
C ALA A 123 12.27 -116.07 11.04
N GLN A 124 11.80 -116.55 9.87
CA GLN A 124 11.63 -115.76 8.66
C GLN A 124 10.55 -114.66 8.83
N ASN A 125 9.39 -115.00 9.39
CA ASN A 125 8.30 -114.06 9.61
C ASN A 125 8.72 -112.95 10.59
N ASN A 126 9.32 -113.32 11.72
CA ASN A 126 9.86 -112.37 12.69
C ASN A 126 10.97 -111.49 12.07
N THR A 127 11.80 -112.04 11.17
CA THR A 127 12.86 -111.26 10.48
C THR A 127 12.26 -110.27 9.48
N LYS A 128 11.23 -110.67 8.73
CA LYS A 128 10.56 -109.79 7.75
C LYS A 128 9.78 -108.68 8.45
N GLU A 129 8.97 -109.00 9.45
CA GLU A 129 8.19 -108.02 10.21
C GLU A 129 9.10 -106.96 10.87
N VAL A 130 10.24 -107.39 11.45
CA VAL A 130 11.25 -106.47 11.99
C VAL A 130 11.93 -105.62 10.90
N ALA A 131 12.10 -106.14 9.68
CA ALA A 131 12.64 -105.37 8.56
C ALA A 131 11.64 -104.32 8.04
N ASP A 132 10.38 -104.71 7.85
CA ASP A 132 9.30 -103.83 7.40
C ASP A 132 9.04 -102.71 8.43
N LEU A 133 9.06 -103.02 9.74
CA LEU A 133 8.95 -102.03 10.82
C LEU A 133 10.16 -101.07 10.87
N LYS A 134 11.38 -101.55 10.60
CA LYS A 134 12.58 -100.68 10.52
C LYS A 134 12.52 -99.73 9.34
N GLN A 135 12.02 -100.20 8.18
CA GLN A 135 11.82 -99.32 7.03
C GLN A 135 10.76 -98.25 7.35
N LEU A 136 9.62 -98.65 7.92
CA LEU A 136 8.57 -97.72 8.33
C LEU A 136 9.07 -96.67 9.35
N LEU A 137 9.89 -97.08 10.32
CA LEU A 137 10.54 -96.16 11.27
C LEU A 137 11.44 -95.16 10.54
N THR A 138 12.29 -95.63 9.62
CA THR A 138 13.18 -94.80 8.82
C THR A 138 12.39 -93.79 7.97
N ASP A 139 11.33 -94.24 7.30
CA ASP A 139 10.46 -93.39 6.49
C ASP A 139 9.81 -92.30 7.38
N LYS A 140 9.33 -92.66 8.57
CA LYS A 140 8.76 -91.72 9.54
C LYS A 140 9.79 -90.74 10.11
N GLU A 141 11.03 -91.16 10.34
CA GLU A 141 12.13 -90.26 10.73
C GLU A 141 12.46 -89.23 9.63
N THR A 142 12.42 -89.63 8.35
CA THR A 142 12.57 -88.68 7.23
C THR A 142 11.39 -87.71 7.13
N GLU A 143 10.16 -88.18 7.33
CA GLU A 143 8.95 -87.33 7.35
C GLU A 143 9.01 -86.30 8.49
N ILE A 144 9.37 -86.72 9.71
CA ILE A 144 9.57 -85.84 10.87
C ILE A 144 10.64 -84.78 10.57
N THR A 145 11.73 -85.16 9.90
CA THR A 145 12.81 -84.23 9.53
C THR A 145 12.33 -83.20 8.51
N ALA A 146 11.55 -83.62 7.51
CA ALA A 146 10.95 -82.71 6.52
C ALA A 146 9.89 -81.77 7.14
N LEU A 147 9.11 -82.24 8.11
CA LEU A 147 8.14 -81.43 8.84
C LEU A 147 8.83 -80.38 9.73
N LYS A 148 9.92 -80.74 10.43
CA LYS A 148 10.74 -79.77 11.19
C LYS A 148 11.33 -78.68 10.30
N ALA A 149 11.81 -79.02 9.10
CA ALA A 149 12.29 -78.03 8.13
C ALA A 149 11.18 -77.06 7.68
N LYS A 150 9.98 -77.56 7.39
CA LYS A 150 8.81 -76.73 7.05
C LYS A 150 8.36 -75.84 8.22
N GLN A 151 8.45 -76.32 9.46
CA GLN A 151 8.13 -75.52 10.63
C GLN A 151 9.09 -74.32 10.75
N ALA A 152 10.40 -74.54 10.61
CA ALA A 152 11.39 -73.47 10.64
C ALA A 152 11.18 -72.43 9.51
N GLU A 153 10.79 -72.89 8.31
CA GLU A 153 10.42 -71.99 7.20
C GLU A 153 9.16 -71.14 7.53
N LEU A 154 8.17 -71.73 8.19
CA LEU A 154 6.94 -71.04 8.60
C LEU A 154 7.24 -69.98 9.68
N GLU A 155 8.07 -70.31 10.67
CA GLU A 155 8.52 -69.39 11.71
C GLU A 155 9.30 -68.21 11.12
N ALA A 156 10.18 -68.46 10.14
CA ALA A 156 10.89 -67.40 9.42
C ALA A 156 9.93 -66.46 8.67
N LYS A 157 8.93 -67.00 7.95
CA LYS A 157 7.90 -66.22 7.26
C LYS A 157 7.01 -65.44 8.22
N GLN A 158 6.71 -65.99 9.40
CA GLN A 158 5.94 -65.30 10.43
C GLN A 158 6.69 -64.07 10.97
N ASN A 159 8.02 -64.18 11.15
CA ASN A 159 8.86 -63.03 11.52
C ASN A 159 8.92 -61.96 10.42
N GLU A 160 9.00 -62.37 9.14
CA GLU A 160 8.94 -61.43 8.00
C GLU A 160 7.59 -60.67 7.96
N VAL A 161 6.47 -61.36 8.16
CA VAL A 161 5.14 -60.74 8.23
C VAL A 161 5.04 -59.74 9.39
N GLN A 162 5.64 -60.03 10.55
CA GLN A 162 5.68 -59.07 11.67
C GLN A 162 6.48 -57.81 11.31
N GLN A 163 7.65 -57.96 10.66
CA GLN A 163 8.47 -56.82 10.21
C GLN A 163 7.73 -55.96 9.16
N LEU A 164 7.09 -56.59 8.17
CA LEU A 164 6.27 -55.89 7.18
C LEU A 164 5.06 -55.19 7.82
N THR A 165 4.44 -55.80 8.81
CA THR A 165 3.32 -55.19 9.57
C THR A 165 3.78 -53.94 10.32
N GLN A 166 4.96 -53.97 10.93
CA GLN A 166 5.53 -52.81 11.63
C GLN A 166 5.89 -51.69 10.64
N LYS A 167 6.59 -52.03 9.55
CA LYS A 167 6.95 -51.07 8.49
C LYS A 167 5.71 -50.40 7.86
N ASN A 168 4.61 -51.12 7.69
CA ASN A 168 3.36 -50.55 7.19
C ASN A 168 2.74 -49.53 8.15
N LYS A 169 2.90 -49.68 9.48
CA LYS A 169 2.45 -48.67 10.46
C LYS A 169 3.30 -47.41 10.43
N GLU A 170 4.61 -47.57 10.25
CA GLU A 170 5.56 -46.46 10.09
C GLU A 170 5.23 -45.65 8.82
N LEU A 171 5.09 -46.32 7.67
CA LEU A 171 4.70 -45.70 6.41
C LEU A 171 3.34 -44.99 6.46
N GLU A 172 2.34 -45.57 7.15
CA GLU A 172 1.05 -44.90 7.32
C GLU A 172 1.16 -43.68 8.26
N THR A 173 2.11 -43.67 9.20
CA THR A 173 2.39 -42.50 10.05
C THR A 173 3.06 -41.38 9.24
N GLU A 174 4.13 -41.71 8.49
CA GLU A 174 4.82 -40.76 7.59
C GLU A 174 3.88 -40.15 6.56
N LYS A 175 3.00 -40.97 5.96
CA LYS A 175 1.96 -40.51 5.03
C LYS A 175 0.99 -39.51 5.65
N ASN A 176 0.54 -39.77 6.88
CA ASN A 176 -0.35 -38.85 7.60
C ASN A 176 0.34 -37.55 8.04
N GLU A 177 1.66 -37.57 8.25
CA GLU A 177 2.47 -36.37 8.48
C GLU A 177 2.62 -35.55 7.19
N ALA A 178 2.99 -36.19 6.08
CA ALA A 178 3.11 -35.54 4.77
C ALA A 178 1.79 -34.91 4.28
N GLU A 179 0.63 -35.54 4.55
CA GLU A 179 -0.68 -34.96 4.21
C GLU A 179 -0.97 -33.69 5.04
N ARG A 180 -0.53 -33.61 6.30
CA ARG A 180 -0.63 -32.40 7.13
C ARG A 180 0.32 -31.30 6.68
N GLU A 181 1.57 -31.64 6.36
CA GLU A 181 2.52 -30.65 5.82
C GLU A 181 2.01 -30.04 4.51
N LYS A 182 1.47 -30.87 3.62
CA LYS A 182 0.82 -30.45 2.38
C LYS A 182 -0.35 -29.49 2.63
N GLN A 183 -1.22 -29.78 3.61
CA GLN A 183 -2.31 -28.87 3.98
C GLN A 183 -1.77 -27.53 4.49
N ASN A 184 -0.81 -27.55 5.41
CA ASN A 184 -0.17 -26.33 5.94
C ASN A 184 0.48 -25.48 4.84
N LEU A 185 1.10 -26.12 3.83
CA LEU A 185 1.69 -25.44 2.68
C LEU A 185 0.65 -24.79 1.77
N GLU A 186 -0.50 -25.43 1.54
CA GLU A 186 -1.58 -24.85 0.73
C GLU A 186 -2.25 -23.67 1.46
N ASP A 187 -2.42 -23.75 2.78
CA ASP A 187 -2.92 -22.65 3.60
C ASP A 187 -1.94 -21.45 3.62
N ALA A 188 -0.64 -21.71 3.79
CA ALA A 188 0.39 -20.67 3.75
C ALA A 188 0.53 -20.03 2.35
N LYS A 189 0.36 -20.81 1.29
CA LYS A 189 0.30 -20.32 -0.10
C LYS A 189 -0.91 -19.40 -0.30
N LYS A 190 -2.09 -19.77 0.21
CA LYS A 190 -3.29 -18.92 0.14
C LYS A 190 -3.09 -17.59 0.86
N GLU A 191 -2.49 -17.59 2.05
CA GLU A 191 -2.15 -16.37 2.78
C GLU A 191 -1.16 -15.47 1.99
N ALA A 192 -0.20 -16.08 1.29
CA ALA A 192 0.73 -15.35 0.42
C ALA A 192 0.04 -14.75 -0.82
N GLU A 193 -0.89 -15.47 -1.44
CA GLU A 193 -1.70 -14.99 -2.57
C GLU A 193 -2.61 -13.82 -2.15
N GLU A 194 -3.23 -13.88 -0.97
CA GLU A 194 -4.03 -12.79 -0.40
C GLU A 194 -3.19 -11.52 -0.15
N LYS A 195 -2.01 -11.66 0.47
CA LYS A 195 -1.07 -10.54 0.67
C LYS A 195 -0.55 -9.95 -0.65
N GLN A 196 -0.35 -10.79 -1.67
CA GLN A 196 0.05 -10.32 -3.00
C GLN A 196 -1.04 -9.44 -3.63
N GLN A 197 -2.31 -9.82 -3.51
CA GLN A 197 -3.44 -9.02 -4.01
C GLN A 197 -3.60 -7.69 -3.24
N GLU A 198 -3.39 -7.70 -1.92
CA GLU A 198 -3.39 -6.48 -1.11
C GLU A 198 -2.29 -5.51 -1.57
N LEU A 199 -1.04 -5.98 -1.67
CA LEU A 199 0.09 -5.16 -2.13
C LEU A 199 -0.10 -4.63 -3.56
N GLN A 200 -0.70 -5.42 -4.45
CA GLN A 200 -1.02 -4.97 -5.81
C GLN A 200 -2.11 -3.89 -5.84
N THR A 201 -3.05 -3.94 -4.90
CA THR A 201 -4.08 -2.90 -4.71
C THR A 201 -3.44 -1.61 -4.20
N GLN A 202 -2.66 -1.67 -3.11
CA GLN A 202 -1.94 -0.52 -2.55
C GLN A 202 -1.01 0.14 -3.58
N LEU A 203 -0.30 -0.65 -4.40
CA LEU A 203 0.54 -0.14 -5.49
C LEU A 203 -0.27 0.61 -6.57
N THR A 204 -1.49 0.16 -6.85
CA THR A 204 -2.39 0.80 -7.82
C THR A 204 -2.92 2.13 -7.30
N GLU A 205 -3.29 2.18 -6.01
CA GLU A 205 -3.72 3.41 -5.32
C GLU A 205 -2.58 4.45 -5.26
N ALA A 206 -1.38 4.03 -4.84
CA ALA A 206 -0.20 4.91 -4.77
C ALA A 206 0.20 5.48 -6.15
N ASN A 207 0.09 4.70 -7.23
CA ASN A 207 0.33 5.19 -8.59
C ASN A 207 -0.76 6.18 -9.06
N THR A 208 -2.01 5.99 -8.61
CA THR A 208 -3.12 6.91 -8.89
C THR A 208 -2.90 8.25 -8.18
N GLU A 209 -2.54 8.22 -6.88
CA GLU A 209 -2.22 9.43 -6.11
C GLU A 209 -1.02 10.18 -6.71
N LYS A 210 0.06 9.47 -7.05
CA LYS A 210 1.22 10.04 -7.74
C LYS A 210 0.84 10.79 -9.02
N THR A 211 -0.04 10.20 -9.83
CA THR A 211 -0.52 10.81 -11.09
C THR A 211 -1.35 12.08 -10.81
N ALA A 212 -2.20 12.06 -9.78
CA ALA A 212 -2.96 13.22 -9.35
C ALA A 212 -2.06 14.35 -8.82
N LEU A 213 -1.02 14.03 -8.05
CA LEU A 213 -0.03 14.99 -7.56
C LEU A 213 0.81 15.60 -8.69
N GLN A 214 1.25 14.81 -9.67
CA GLN A 214 1.95 15.31 -10.86
C GLN A 214 1.07 16.26 -11.69
N THR A 215 -0.23 15.97 -11.79
CA THR A 215 -1.20 16.85 -12.47
C THR A 215 -1.34 18.19 -11.73
N LYS A 216 -1.47 18.15 -10.39
CA LYS A 216 -1.54 19.37 -9.56
C LYS A 216 -0.26 20.20 -9.63
N LEU A 217 0.92 19.56 -9.64
CA LEU A 217 2.21 20.25 -9.79
C LEU A 217 2.29 20.97 -11.14
N THR A 218 1.96 20.27 -12.24
CA THR A 218 1.95 20.85 -13.59
C THR A 218 1.00 22.04 -13.70
N GLN A 219 -0.14 22.01 -13.01
CA GLN A 219 -1.10 23.12 -12.96
C GLN A 219 -0.52 24.32 -12.18
N ALA A 220 0.07 24.08 -11.01
CA ALA A 220 0.70 25.13 -10.21
C ALA A 220 1.88 25.80 -10.93
N GLU A 221 2.67 25.05 -11.72
CA GLU A 221 3.75 25.60 -12.55
C GLU A 221 3.23 26.54 -13.66
N LYS A 222 2.10 26.20 -14.29
CA LYS A 222 1.42 27.07 -15.27
C LYS A 222 0.87 28.33 -14.63
N GLU A 223 0.22 28.20 -13.47
CA GLU A 223 -0.31 29.34 -12.70
C GLU A 223 0.81 30.28 -12.26
N LYS A 224 1.92 29.73 -11.75
CA LYS A 224 3.14 30.50 -11.43
C LYS A 224 3.65 31.28 -12.66
N THR A 225 3.82 30.60 -13.79
CA THR A 225 4.31 31.23 -15.03
C THR A 225 3.39 32.39 -15.47
N THR A 226 2.07 32.18 -15.39
CA THR A 226 1.06 33.20 -15.72
C THR A 226 1.14 34.41 -14.78
N LEU A 227 1.37 34.18 -13.47
CA LEU A 227 1.53 35.26 -12.49
C LEU A 227 2.85 36.02 -12.68
N GLU A 228 3.95 35.35 -13.04
CA GLU A 228 5.23 35.98 -13.37
C GLU A 228 5.11 36.88 -14.62
N GLU A 229 4.40 36.44 -15.66
CA GLU A 229 4.10 37.27 -16.85
C GLU A 229 3.22 38.48 -16.51
N GLN A 230 2.18 38.31 -15.68
CA GLN A 230 1.32 39.41 -15.22
C GLN A 230 2.09 40.44 -14.39
N LEU A 231 2.97 39.99 -13.49
CA LEU A 231 3.83 40.86 -12.69
C LEU A 231 4.81 41.64 -13.57
N LYS A 232 5.44 40.99 -14.55
CA LYS A 232 6.33 41.66 -15.52
C LYS A 232 5.61 42.77 -16.27
N LYS A 233 4.42 42.47 -16.83
CA LYS A 233 3.61 43.47 -17.54
C LYS A 233 3.18 44.61 -16.61
N LYS A 234 2.81 44.33 -15.35
CA LYS A 234 2.49 45.37 -14.38
C LYS A 234 3.68 46.24 -14.00
N GLY A 235 4.90 45.68 -13.99
CA GLY A 235 6.14 46.45 -13.87
C GLY A 235 6.32 47.44 -15.03
N GLU A 236 6.23 46.95 -16.27
CA GLU A 236 6.34 47.77 -17.50
C GLU A 236 5.27 48.88 -17.56
N GLU A 237 4.03 48.59 -17.16
CA GLU A 237 2.94 49.57 -17.04
C GLU A 237 3.25 50.66 -16.00
N LEU A 238 3.80 50.29 -14.84
CA LEU A 238 4.17 51.23 -13.77
C LEU A 238 5.38 52.10 -14.14
N GLU A 239 6.39 51.51 -14.78
CA GLU A 239 7.57 52.23 -15.27
C GLU A 239 7.16 53.30 -16.31
N THR A 240 6.33 52.91 -17.28
CA THR A 240 5.76 53.84 -18.28
C THR A 240 4.95 54.97 -17.64
N ALA A 241 4.12 54.65 -16.63
CA ALA A 241 3.33 55.66 -15.91
C ALA A 241 4.22 56.62 -15.10
N ASN A 242 5.32 56.13 -14.52
CA ASN A 242 6.26 56.95 -13.76
C ASN A 242 7.03 57.91 -14.69
N GLU A 243 7.51 57.45 -15.85
CA GLU A 243 8.12 58.34 -16.86
C GLU A 243 7.17 59.47 -17.30
N GLN A 244 5.87 59.15 -17.50
CA GLN A 244 4.86 60.15 -17.88
C GLN A 244 4.63 61.17 -16.77
N ALA A 245 4.61 60.72 -15.50
CA ALA A 245 4.51 61.61 -14.34
C ALA A 245 5.73 62.53 -14.24
N GLU A 246 6.95 62.02 -14.40
CA GLU A 246 8.19 62.81 -14.38
C GLU A 246 8.22 63.86 -15.51
N LYS A 247 7.85 63.49 -16.75
CA LYS A 247 7.72 64.43 -17.87
C LYS A 247 6.75 65.56 -17.52
N LYS A 248 5.57 65.23 -16.99
CA LYS A 248 4.55 66.22 -16.61
C LYS A 248 4.96 67.11 -15.43
N ILE A 249 5.70 66.58 -14.45
CA ILE A 249 6.29 67.37 -13.37
C ILE A 249 7.30 68.39 -13.93
N ASN A 250 8.14 67.98 -14.89
CA ASN A 250 9.11 68.87 -15.52
C ASN A 250 8.44 69.97 -16.37
N GLU A 251 7.39 69.64 -17.13
CA GLU A 251 6.56 70.62 -17.85
C GLU A 251 5.93 71.65 -16.90
N LEU A 252 5.28 71.20 -15.82
CA LEU A 252 4.66 72.08 -14.83
C LEU A 252 5.71 72.94 -14.09
N ASN A 253 6.89 72.40 -13.80
CA ASN A 253 7.98 73.18 -13.19
C ASN A 253 8.48 74.28 -14.14
N ALA A 254 8.54 74.03 -15.45
CA ALA A 254 8.89 75.04 -16.45
C ALA A 254 7.81 76.12 -16.57
N GLU A 255 6.53 75.75 -16.59
CA GLU A 255 5.40 76.69 -16.58
C GLU A 255 5.41 77.57 -15.32
N VAL A 256 5.61 76.98 -14.13
CA VAL A 256 5.74 77.71 -12.87
C VAL A 256 6.94 78.66 -12.89
N ALA A 257 8.07 78.28 -13.51
CA ALA A 257 9.22 79.16 -13.66
C ALA A 257 8.92 80.37 -14.57
N GLN A 258 8.21 80.16 -15.68
CA GLN A 258 7.77 81.24 -16.57
C GLN A 258 6.79 82.18 -15.86
N LEU A 259 5.76 81.64 -15.18
CA LEU A 259 4.78 82.42 -14.42
C LEU A 259 5.43 83.23 -13.29
N ARG A 260 6.52 82.74 -12.67
CA ARG A 260 7.30 83.48 -11.67
C ARG A 260 8.15 84.61 -12.26
N ALA A 261 8.46 84.59 -13.56
CA ALA A 261 9.19 85.69 -14.22
C ALA A 261 8.27 86.88 -14.56
N VAL A 262 7.01 86.61 -14.94
CA VAL A 262 6.04 87.64 -15.38
C VAL A 262 5.89 88.83 -14.39
N PRO A 263 5.82 88.65 -13.06
CA PRO A 263 5.78 89.78 -12.12
C PRO A 263 7.02 90.67 -12.17
N ASN A 264 8.21 90.11 -12.39
CA ASN A 264 9.46 90.88 -12.47
C ASN A 264 9.51 91.73 -13.75
N ASP A 265 9.16 91.12 -14.89
CA ASP A 265 9.07 91.83 -16.18
C ASP A 265 7.99 92.92 -16.13
N THR A 266 6.84 92.62 -15.52
CA THR A 266 5.75 93.58 -15.35
C THR A 266 6.16 94.73 -14.43
N ALA A 267 6.85 94.46 -13.31
CA ALA A 267 7.37 95.49 -12.42
C ALA A 267 8.42 96.38 -13.10
N ALA A 268 9.30 95.81 -13.93
CA ALA A 268 10.26 96.56 -14.72
C ALA A 268 9.58 97.48 -15.74
N GLN A 269 8.57 96.97 -16.47
CA GLN A 269 7.76 97.78 -17.39
C GLN A 269 6.96 98.88 -16.69
N LEU A 270 6.45 98.61 -15.49
CA LEU A 270 5.67 99.57 -14.71
C LEU A 270 6.57 100.71 -14.21
N LYS A 271 7.78 100.39 -13.75
CA LYS A 271 8.81 101.39 -13.39
C LYS A 271 9.22 102.27 -14.58
N ASP A 272 9.49 101.68 -15.76
CA ASP A 272 9.82 102.46 -16.97
C ASP A 272 8.71 103.45 -17.33
N LYS A 273 7.44 103.02 -17.22
CA LYS A 273 6.28 103.90 -17.41
C LYS A 273 6.19 105.00 -16.34
N GLU A 274 6.43 104.69 -15.06
CA GLU A 274 6.46 105.71 -13.99
C GLU A 274 7.55 106.76 -14.23
N ASP A 275 8.77 106.35 -14.60
CA ASP A 275 9.87 107.26 -14.86
C ASP A 275 9.60 108.14 -16.10
N LYS A 276 8.92 107.59 -17.11
CA LYS A 276 8.45 108.33 -18.29
C LYS A 276 7.29 109.28 -18.00
N ILE A 277 6.41 108.94 -17.06
CA ILE A 277 5.37 109.86 -16.55
C ILE A 277 6.03 111.04 -15.87
N LYS A 278 7.00 110.83 -14.96
CA LYS A 278 7.75 111.91 -14.29
C LYS A 278 8.46 112.82 -15.29
N GLU A 279 9.04 112.25 -16.36
CA GLU A 279 9.67 113.04 -17.43
C GLU A 279 8.64 113.93 -18.17
N LEU A 280 7.45 113.39 -18.48
CA LEU A 280 6.38 114.14 -19.12
C LEU A 280 5.78 115.21 -18.20
N GLU A 281 5.58 114.91 -16.91
CA GLU A 281 5.15 115.88 -15.90
C GLU A 281 6.14 117.05 -15.80
N ALA A 282 7.45 116.78 -15.76
CA ALA A 282 8.47 117.83 -15.79
C ALA A 282 8.40 118.68 -17.07
N LYS A 283 8.23 118.04 -18.24
CA LYS A 283 8.06 118.72 -19.54
C LYS A 283 6.76 119.52 -19.68
N ILE A 284 5.73 119.25 -18.87
CA ILE A 284 4.48 120.03 -18.82
C ILE A 284 4.61 121.19 -17.82
N ASN A 285 5.24 120.94 -16.67
CA ASN A 285 5.40 121.93 -15.61
C ASN A 285 6.31 123.11 -16.02
N GLN A 286 7.34 122.87 -16.84
CA GLN A 286 8.20 123.94 -17.35
C GLN A 286 7.44 124.96 -18.25
N PRO A 287 6.75 124.55 -19.33
CA PRO A 287 5.89 125.46 -20.10
C PRO A 287 4.76 126.09 -19.28
N ASN A 288 4.16 125.38 -18.32
CA ASN A 288 3.15 125.99 -17.45
C ASN A 288 3.72 127.14 -16.60
N ALA A 289 4.93 126.98 -16.04
CA ALA A 289 5.62 128.05 -15.32
C ALA A 289 6.00 129.21 -16.26
N GLU A 290 6.43 128.92 -17.49
CA GLU A 290 6.71 129.92 -18.52
C GLU A 290 5.44 130.69 -18.93
N VAL A 291 4.31 130.01 -19.13
CA VAL A 291 2.99 130.63 -19.42
C VAL A 291 2.54 131.54 -18.28
N GLU A 292 2.65 131.12 -17.01
CA GLU A 292 2.31 132.01 -15.88
C GLU A 292 3.28 133.19 -15.74
N SER A 293 4.54 133.07 -16.18
CA SER A 293 5.47 134.19 -16.28
C SER A 293 5.06 135.16 -17.40
N LEU A 294 4.84 134.67 -18.61
CA LEU A 294 4.42 135.45 -19.77
C LEU A 294 3.08 136.17 -19.52
N LYS A 295 2.17 135.55 -18.78
CA LYS A 295 0.89 136.12 -18.33
C LYS A 295 1.09 137.30 -17.38
N LYS A 296 2.04 137.23 -16.44
CA LYS A 296 2.42 138.36 -15.57
C LYS A 296 3.07 139.48 -16.37
N ASP A 297 3.97 139.16 -17.28
CA ASP A 297 4.61 140.14 -18.17
C ASP A 297 3.58 140.85 -19.06
N LEU A 298 2.58 140.12 -19.58
CA LEU A 298 1.50 140.67 -20.38
C LEU A 298 0.55 141.56 -19.55
N GLN A 299 0.25 141.18 -18.31
CA GLN A 299 -0.47 142.06 -17.37
C GLN A 299 0.31 143.36 -17.09
N ALA A 300 1.62 143.27 -16.82
CA ALA A 300 2.46 144.44 -16.59
C ALA A 300 2.57 145.34 -17.84
N ARG A 301 2.67 144.75 -19.04
CA ARG A 301 2.62 145.50 -20.31
C ARG A 301 1.26 146.16 -20.54
N ASN A 302 0.14 145.48 -20.29
CA ASN A 302 -1.19 146.08 -20.41
C ASN A 302 -1.38 147.26 -19.45
N ALA A 303 -0.92 147.15 -18.20
CA ALA A 303 -0.92 148.27 -17.27
C ALA A 303 -0.09 149.46 -17.78
N ARG A 304 1.09 149.19 -18.36
CA ARG A 304 1.93 150.22 -18.99
C ARG A 304 1.28 150.83 -20.25
N VAL A 305 0.56 150.04 -21.05
CA VAL A 305 -0.20 150.56 -22.20
C VAL A 305 -1.30 151.49 -21.72
N HIS A 306 -2.12 151.11 -20.73
CA HIS A 306 -3.13 152.01 -20.17
C HIS A 306 -2.54 153.28 -19.55
N GLN A 307 -1.35 153.20 -18.96
CA GLN A 307 -0.65 154.39 -18.47
C GLN A 307 -0.18 155.29 -19.63
N LEU A 308 0.37 154.72 -20.70
CA LEU A 308 0.75 155.45 -21.92
C LEU A 308 -0.46 156.02 -22.67
N GLU A 309 -1.61 155.33 -22.70
CA GLU A 309 -2.87 155.84 -23.23
C GLU A 309 -3.36 157.05 -22.43
N LYS A 310 -3.20 157.02 -21.10
CA LYS A 310 -3.51 158.14 -20.22
C LYS A 310 -2.54 159.31 -20.45
N GLU A 311 -1.24 159.06 -20.53
CA GLU A 311 -0.22 160.06 -20.85
C GLU A 311 -0.47 160.68 -22.24
N ASN A 312 -0.83 159.89 -23.25
CA ASN A 312 -1.22 160.39 -24.57
C ASN A 312 -2.47 161.28 -24.50
N LYS A 313 -3.52 160.89 -23.76
CA LYS A 313 -4.70 161.75 -23.58
C LYS A 313 -4.37 163.05 -22.84
N GLU A 314 -3.47 163.01 -21.86
CA GLU A 314 -2.96 164.20 -21.17
C GLU A 314 -2.08 165.08 -22.09
N LEU A 315 -1.38 164.50 -23.06
CA LEU A 315 -0.60 165.21 -24.09
C LEU A 315 -1.51 165.78 -25.20
N GLU A 316 -2.54 165.07 -25.63
CA GLU A 316 -3.57 165.54 -26.56
C GLU A 316 -4.32 166.74 -25.95
N ALA A 317 -4.74 166.65 -24.69
CA ALA A 317 -5.35 167.78 -23.98
C ALA A 317 -4.39 168.99 -23.83
N LYS A 318 -3.08 168.75 -23.65
CA LYS A 318 -2.07 169.83 -23.69
C LYS A 318 -1.92 170.45 -25.08
N ASN A 319 -2.02 169.66 -26.14
CA ASN A 319 -1.98 170.14 -27.53
C ASN A 319 -3.25 170.93 -27.92
N GLU A 320 -4.42 170.55 -27.41
CA GLU A 320 -5.67 171.32 -27.63
C GLU A 320 -5.68 172.69 -26.92
N THR A 321 -4.80 172.92 -25.93
CA THR A 321 -4.79 174.14 -25.10
C THR A 321 -3.75 175.19 -25.56
N THR A 322 -3.44 175.28 -26.86
CA THR A 322 -2.68 176.44 -27.39
C THR A 322 -3.06 176.79 -28.84
N GLU A 323 -3.76 177.92 -29.02
CA GLU A 323 -4.00 178.49 -30.35
C GLU A 323 -2.74 179.17 -30.94
N GLN A 324 -2.80 179.36 -32.27
CA GLN A 324 -1.90 180.10 -33.18
C GLN A 324 -1.31 181.42 -32.62
N PRO A 325 -0.14 181.95 -33.11
CA PRO A 325 0.13 182.07 -34.56
C PRO A 325 1.59 182.15 -35.11
N LYS A 326 1.67 182.15 -36.46
CA LYS A 326 2.68 182.79 -37.35
C LYS A 326 4.16 182.35 -37.38
N GLN A 327 4.51 181.71 -38.51
CA GLN A 327 5.39 182.25 -39.56
C GLN A 327 6.86 182.64 -39.22
N SER A 328 7.83 181.80 -39.59
CA SER A 328 9.16 182.27 -40.08
C SER A 328 9.95 181.19 -40.84
N ASN A 329 10.77 181.65 -41.79
CA ASN A 329 11.48 180.89 -42.82
C ASN A 329 12.63 179.99 -42.33
N GLY A 330 12.69 178.76 -42.86
CA GLY A 330 13.79 178.28 -43.70
C GLY A 330 15.21 178.09 -43.13
N ALA A 331 15.63 176.83 -43.01
CA ALA A 331 17.00 176.40 -43.28
C ALA A 331 16.99 174.98 -43.88
N LYS A 332 17.78 174.76 -44.95
CA LYS A 332 17.96 173.44 -45.58
C LYS A 332 19.17 172.74 -44.96
N TYR A 333 19.06 171.46 -44.65
CA TYR A 333 20.22 170.54 -44.65
C TYR A 333 19.88 169.24 -45.36
N THR A 334 20.58 169.00 -46.46
CA THR A 334 20.59 167.78 -47.25
C THR A 334 21.86 166.99 -46.94
N ALA A 335 21.73 165.79 -46.37
CA ALA A 335 22.75 164.74 -46.31
C ALA A 335 21.99 163.40 -46.14
N THR A 336 21.77 162.53 -47.14
CA THR A 336 22.67 161.85 -48.09
C THR A 336 23.15 160.47 -47.58
N VAL A 337 22.39 159.44 -47.98
CA VAL A 337 22.79 158.07 -48.41
C VAL A 337 23.44 157.09 -47.40
N GLY A 338 22.86 155.87 -47.38
CA GLY A 338 23.41 154.64 -46.77
C GLY A 338 22.29 153.63 -46.44
N MET A 339 21.46 153.20 -47.39
CA MET A 339 21.64 151.94 -48.15
C MET A 339 22.17 150.74 -47.35
N GLY A 340 21.33 149.70 -47.18
CA GLY A 340 21.72 148.40 -46.63
C GLY A 340 20.55 147.42 -46.42
N LEU A 341 20.16 146.69 -47.49
CA LEU A 341 19.38 145.42 -47.59
C LEU A 341 18.30 145.10 -46.51
N ALA A 342 17.04 144.72 -46.80
CA ALA A 342 16.37 144.24 -48.02
C ALA A 342 16.93 142.96 -48.68
N ALA A 343 16.52 141.77 -48.21
CA ALA A 343 16.28 140.54 -49.00
C ALA A 343 15.71 139.38 -48.13
N GLY A 344 14.81 138.55 -48.68
CA GLY A 344 14.24 137.34 -48.03
C GLY A 344 12.70 137.36 -47.93
N LEU A 345 11.96 137.35 -49.05
CA LEU A 345 11.29 136.17 -49.63
C LEU A 345 10.49 135.34 -48.61
N VAL A 346 9.14 135.22 -48.62
CA VAL A 346 8.15 134.91 -49.69
C VAL A 346 8.16 133.45 -50.17
N ALA A 347 6.98 132.81 -50.06
CA ALA A 347 6.55 131.48 -50.56
C ALA A 347 7.17 130.25 -49.86
N PHE A 348 6.38 129.25 -49.41
CA PHE A 348 5.50 128.45 -50.27
C PHE A 348 4.26 127.87 -49.58
N THR A 349 3.23 127.60 -50.38
CA THR A 349 2.00 126.86 -50.02
C THR A 349 2.09 125.39 -50.42
N ALA A 350 1.95 124.47 -49.46
CA ALA A 350 1.49 123.08 -49.57
C ALA A 350 1.25 122.60 -48.12
N LEU A 351 0.12 122.06 -47.68
CA LEU A 351 -0.82 121.11 -48.29
C LEU A 351 -0.16 119.85 -48.83
N GLU A 352 0.30 119.00 -47.92
CA GLU A 352 0.24 117.56 -48.16
C GLU A 352 -0.28 116.84 -46.90
N ARG A 353 -1.44 116.19 -47.04
CA ARG A 353 -1.81 115.10 -46.14
C ARG A 353 -0.93 113.91 -46.53
N THR A 354 -0.20 113.34 -45.59
CA THR A 354 0.11 111.90 -45.64
C THR A 354 -0.04 111.28 -44.28
N VAL A 355 -0.99 110.34 -44.21
CA VAL A 355 -1.31 109.56 -43.02
C VAL A 355 -0.21 108.51 -42.83
N ARG A 356 0.28 108.34 -41.60
CA ARG A 356 0.99 107.12 -41.15
C ARG A 356 0.44 106.61 -39.82
N LEU A 357 -0.89 106.61 -39.71
CA LEU A 357 -1.54 105.38 -39.23
C LEU A 357 -1.58 104.38 -40.40
N GLU A 358 -1.75 103.10 -40.08
CA GLU A 358 -1.84 101.97 -41.03
C GLU A 358 -0.51 101.53 -41.67
N MET A 359 0.32 100.88 -40.83
CA MET A 359 1.15 99.74 -41.26
C MET A 359 0.56 98.43 -40.73
N LEU A 360 -0.74 98.26 -40.95
CA LEU A 360 -1.47 97.00 -40.85
C LEU A 360 -2.32 96.89 -42.13
N VAL A 361 -2.48 95.66 -42.64
CA VAL A 361 -3.34 95.31 -43.79
C VAL A 361 -2.85 95.77 -45.18
N MET A 362 -1.94 94.99 -45.78
CA MET A 362 -2.11 94.62 -47.19
C MET A 362 -1.52 93.23 -47.48
N ILE A 363 -2.17 92.49 -48.39
CA ILE A 363 -2.03 91.04 -48.62
C ILE A 363 -2.55 90.21 -47.42
N GLY A 364 -3.62 89.42 -47.54
CA GLY A 364 -4.45 89.10 -48.71
C GLY A 364 -5.01 87.69 -48.55
N ILE A 365 -6.34 87.56 -48.52
CA ILE A 365 -7.03 86.30 -48.23
C ILE A 365 -7.02 85.37 -49.46
N ALA A 366 -6.82 84.08 -49.19
CA ALA A 366 -7.17 82.90 -50.01
C ALA A 366 -6.53 82.70 -51.40
N VAL A 367 -5.75 81.62 -51.52
CA VAL A 367 -5.92 80.65 -52.62
C VAL A 367 -6.04 79.26 -51.99
N ALA A 368 -7.07 78.53 -52.40
CA ALA A 368 -7.23 77.11 -52.08
C ALA A 368 -6.68 76.23 -53.21
N SER A 369 -6.29 75.01 -52.85
CA SER A 369 -6.24 73.81 -53.71
C SER A 369 -5.04 73.56 -54.64
N ALA A 370 -4.63 72.28 -54.60
CA ALA A 370 -4.17 71.42 -55.70
C ALA A 370 -2.69 71.40 -56.15
N LEU A 371 -1.96 70.44 -55.58
CA LEU A 371 -1.01 69.49 -56.21
C LEU A 371 -0.82 68.38 -55.14
N VAL A 372 -1.29 67.13 -55.22
CA VAL A 372 -1.56 66.16 -56.31
C VAL A 372 -0.28 65.66 -56.99
N VAL A 373 -0.25 64.33 -57.20
CA VAL A 373 0.88 63.48 -57.64
C VAL A 373 1.91 63.20 -56.53
N GLY A 374 2.10 61.96 -56.04
CA GLY A 374 1.44 60.67 -56.30
C GLY A 374 2.16 59.56 -55.49
N GLY A 375 1.65 58.34 -55.31
CA GLY A 375 0.38 57.72 -55.70
C GLY A 375 0.42 56.21 -55.41
N ILE A 376 -0.72 55.51 -55.58
CA ILE A 376 -0.91 54.08 -55.98
C ILE A 376 0.11 53.00 -55.52
N THR A 377 -0.25 51.83 -54.99
CA THR A 377 -1.54 51.10 -54.91
C THR A 377 -1.49 50.19 -53.64
N TYR A 378 -2.31 49.17 -53.33
CA TYR A 378 -3.33 48.39 -54.07
C TYR A 378 -4.53 48.03 -53.14
N ALA A 379 -5.25 46.94 -53.41
CA ALA A 379 -6.40 46.44 -52.67
C ALA A 379 -6.23 44.96 -52.28
N ALA A 380 -6.92 44.51 -51.22
CA ALA A 380 -7.72 43.27 -51.23
C ALA A 380 -8.53 43.10 -49.92
N LEU A 381 -9.86 43.08 -50.05
CA LEU A 381 -10.72 42.28 -49.17
C LEU A 381 -10.90 40.89 -49.82
N PRO A 382 -11.33 39.88 -49.05
CA PRO A 382 -12.72 39.48 -49.28
C PRO A 382 -13.53 39.21 -48.00
N SER A 383 -14.84 39.35 -48.14
CA SER A 383 -15.87 38.83 -47.23
C SER A 383 -16.50 37.59 -47.86
N THR A 384 -16.72 36.53 -47.07
CA THR A 384 -17.68 35.45 -47.40
C THR A 384 -18.34 34.89 -46.13
N GLN A 385 -19.65 35.14 -46.01
CA GLN A 385 -20.75 34.22 -45.61
C GLN A 385 -20.42 33.08 -44.61
N VAL A 386 -21.05 33.00 -43.42
CA VAL A 386 -22.46 32.67 -43.13
C VAL A 386 -22.87 31.24 -43.52
N ASN A 387 -22.97 30.39 -42.50
CA ASN A 387 -23.86 29.25 -42.27
C ASN A 387 -23.71 28.87 -40.77
N GLY A 388 -24.70 28.39 -40.02
CA GLY A 388 -26.10 28.08 -40.34
C GLY A 388 -26.47 26.68 -39.83
N ALA A 389 -27.28 26.61 -38.75
CA ALA A 389 -27.77 25.37 -38.10
C ALA A 389 -26.67 24.49 -37.45
N GLU A 390 -26.97 23.52 -36.57
CA GLU A 390 -28.25 22.95 -36.13
C GLU A 390 -28.17 22.45 -34.68
N ALA A 391 -29.32 22.18 -34.03
CA ALA A 391 -29.38 21.65 -32.67
C ALA A 391 -29.52 20.12 -32.67
N GLN A 392 -29.01 19.43 -31.65
CA GLN A 392 -29.46 18.08 -31.33
C GLN A 392 -29.39 17.77 -29.84
N GLU A 393 -30.50 17.28 -29.30
CA GLU A 393 -30.64 16.69 -27.96
C GLU A 393 -30.04 15.26 -27.91
N VAL A 394 -30.14 14.63 -26.72
CA VAL A 394 -30.47 13.21 -26.47
C VAL A 394 -29.51 12.44 -25.53
N ASN A 395 -30.08 12.15 -24.34
CA ASN A 395 -29.96 11.00 -23.43
C ASN A 395 -28.75 10.67 -22.52
N GLU A 396 -29.13 10.54 -21.23
CA GLU A 396 -29.01 9.36 -20.35
C GLU A 396 -27.66 8.60 -20.25
N ASN A 397 -27.04 8.63 -19.07
CA ASN A 397 -27.34 7.67 -17.99
C ASN A 397 -26.50 7.94 -16.72
N GLY A 398 -26.89 7.32 -15.60
CA GLY A 398 -26.10 7.34 -14.36
C GLY A 398 -24.83 6.46 -14.41
N PRO A 399 -24.17 6.21 -13.26
CA PRO A 399 -24.86 5.49 -12.19
C PRO A 399 -24.65 6.05 -10.78
N LYS A 400 -25.47 5.54 -9.85
CA LYS A 400 -25.22 5.61 -8.40
C LYS A 400 -23.98 4.79 -8.05
N LYS A 401 -23.15 5.29 -7.14
CA LYS A 401 -22.48 4.53 -6.09
C LYS A 401 -22.55 5.32 -4.80
#